data_AF-A0A0Q7IMI9-F1
#
_entry.id   AF-A0A0Q7IMI9-F1
#
_cell.length_a   1.000
_cell.length_b   1.000
_cell.length_c   1.000
_cell.angle_alpha   90.00
_cell.angle_beta   90.00
_cell.angle_gamma   90.00
#
_symmetry.space_group_name_H-M   'P 1'
#
loop_
_entity.id
_entity.type
_entity.pdbx_description
1 polymer ?
#
loop_
_entity_poly.entity_id
_entity_poly.type
_entity_poly.pdbx_seq_one_letter_code
_entity_poly.pdbx_strand_id
1 'polypeptide(L)'
;MEQLCSWLEGQSGGVRTYIEFQKKSAHLAQKDQANGSLYILLGMVAQRFSNRYDGEPLPVDTATAALKEFAALLRRASDLADKDAELQLRFLNEIATLDLTTA
;
A
#
# COMPACT_ATOMS: atom_id res chain seq x y z
N MET A 1 -2.30 -3.67 -10.54
CA MET A 1 -2.84 -3.69 -9.17
C MET A 1 -3.10 -5.10 -8.64
N GLU A 2 -3.87 -5.93 -9.36
CA GLU A 2 -4.25 -7.29 -8.94
C GLU A 2 -3.09 -8.13 -8.40
N GLN A 3 -1.92 -8.11 -9.07
CA GLN A 3 -0.72 -8.82 -8.59
C GLN A 3 -0.32 -8.44 -7.15
N LEU A 4 -0.41 -7.17 -6.77
CA LEU A 4 -0.09 -6.73 -5.41
C LEU A 4 -1.17 -7.15 -4.41
N CYS A 5 -2.45 -7.10 -4.82
CA CYS A 5 -3.56 -7.59 -4.00
C CYS A 5 -3.38 -9.08 -3.67
N SER A 6 -3.23 -9.93 -4.70
CA SER A 6 -3.05 -11.36 -4.52
C SER A 6 -1.78 -11.68 -3.73
N TRP A 7 -0.70 -10.92 -3.93
CA TRP A 7 0.51 -11.11 -3.16
C TRP A 7 0.31 -10.78 -1.68
N LEU A 8 -0.36 -9.66 -1.37
CA LEU A 8 -0.58 -9.18 0.00
C LEU A 8 -1.49 -10.12 0.80
N GLU A 9 -2.49 -10.74 0.17
CA GLU A 9 -3.40 -11.71 0.80
C GLU A 9 -2.68 -12.94 1.35
N GLY A 10 -1.52 -13.30 0.79
CA GLY A 10 -0.68 -14.39 1.29
C GLY A 10 0.32 -14.00 2.38
N GLN A 11 0.31 -12.76 2.87
CA GLN A 11 1.29 -12.26 3.83
C GLN A 11 0.78 -12.27 5.27
N SER A 12 1.70 -12.39 6.24
CA SER A 12 1.36 -12.33 7.67
C SER A 12 1.25 -10.91 8.23
N GLY A 13 1.63 -9.87 7.47
CA GLY A 13 1.54 -8.48 7.91
C GLY A 13 2.68 -8.02 8.83
N GLY A 14 3.79 -8.75 8.89
CA GLY A 14 5.00 -8.30 9.60
C GLY A 14 5.70 -7.14 8.88
N VAL A 15 6.63 -6.44 9.55
CA VAL A 15 7.40 -5.31 8.97
C VAL A 15 8.02 -5.66 7.61
N ARG A 16 8.54 -6.89 7.48
CA ARG A 16 9.13 -7.39 6.22
C ARG A 16 8.14 -7.38 5.05
N THR A 17 6.85 -7.60 5.30
CA THR A 17 5.80 -7.53 4.28
C THR A 17 5.77 -6.15 3.64
N TYR A 18 5.84 -5.08 4.42
CA TYR A 18 5.75 -3.72 3.89
C TYR A 18 7.02 -3.29 3.13
N ILE A 19 8.19 -3.73 3.59
CA ILE A 19 9.46 -3.54 2.87
C ILE A 19 9.43 -4.22 1.50
N GLU A 20 8.95 -5.47 1.44
CA GLU A 20 8.87 -6.20 0.18
C GLU A 20 7.75 -5.66 -0.73
N PHE A 21 6.65 -5.16 -0.14
CA PHE A 21 5.59 -4.48 -0.87
C PHE A 21 6.15 -3.26 -1.61
N GLN A 22 6.89 -2.38 -0.91
CA GLN A 22 7.45 -1.17 -1.50
C GLN A 22 8.35 -1.50 -2.71
N LYS A 23 9.19 -2.53 -2.62
CA LYS A 23 10.04 -2.96 -3.75
C LYS A 23 9.20 -3.43 -4.93
N LYS A 24 8.16 -4.24 -4.67
CA LYS A 24 7.25 -4.75 -5.71
C LYS A 24 6.47 -3.64 -6.37
N SER A 25 5.98 -2.67 -5.59
CA SER A 25 5.23 -1.54 -6.14
C SER A 25 6.14 -0.64 -6.99
N ALA A 26 7.36 -0.34 -6.54
CA ALA A 26 8.34 0.41 -7.33
C ALA A 26 8.69 -0.28 -8.67
N HIS A 27 8.84 -1.60 -8.66
CA HIS A 27 9.05 -2.38 -9.89
C HIS A 27 7.87 -2.32 -10.85
N LEU A 28 6.64 -2.37 -10.32
CA LEU A 28 5.43 -2.28 -11.14
C LEU A 28 5.20 -0.87 -11.68
N ALA A 29 5.56 0.17 -10.93
CA ALA A 29 5.50 1.56 -11.39
C ALA A 29 6.32 1.79 -12.68
N GLN A 30 7.43 1.07 -12.83
CA GLN A 30 8.27 1.15 -14.04
C GLN A 30 7.66 0.43 -15.25
N LYS A 31 6.75 -0.52 -15.02
CA LYS A 31 6.16 -1.37 -16.06
C LYS A 31 4.77 -0.93 -16.51
N ASP A 32 4.01 -0.33 -15.60
CA ASP A 32 2.64 0.13 -15.83
C ASP A 32 2.59 1.65 -15.57
N GLN A 33 2.95 2.40 -16.62
CA GLN A 33 3.06 3.86 -16.54
C GLN A 33 1.71 4.55 -16.28
N ALA A 34 0.61 3.95 -16.73
CA ALA A 34 -0.73 4.50 -16.52
C ALA A 34 -1.08 4.62 -15.03
N ASN A 35 -0.56 3.70 -14.22
CA ASN A 35 -0.78 3.66 -12.77
C ASN A 35 0.50 3.95 -11.97
N GLY A 36 1.54 4.51 -12.60
CA GLY A 36 2.86 4.68 -11.99
C GLY A 36 2.84 5.45 -10.67
N SER A 37 2.13 6.58 -10.63
CA SER A 37 1.97 7.40 -9.42
C SER A 37 1.28 6.62 -8.29
N LEU A 38 0.24 5.85 -8.62
CA LEU A 38 -0.51 5.03 -7.67
C LEU A 38 0.40 3.98 -7.03
N TYR A 39 1.20 3.25 -7.81
CA TYR A 39 2.16 2.27 -7.29
C TYR A 39 3.19 2.91 -6.35
N ILE A 40 3.72 4.08 -6.72
CA ILE A 40 4.70 4.78 -5.90
C ILE A 40 4.08 5.22 -4.57
N LEU A 41 2.90 5.84 -4.59
CA LEU A 41 2.23 6.31 -3.38
C LEU A 41 1.85 5.15 -2.45
N LEU A 42 1.34 4.03 -2.98
CA LEU A 42 1.10 2.82 -2.19
C LEU A 42 2.40 2.27 -1.58
N GLY A 43 3.51 2.31 -2.31
CA GLY A 43 4.82 1.97 -1.79
C GLY A 43 5.27 2.89 -0.66
N MET A 44 4.97 4.19 -0.76
CA MET A 44 5.28 5.16 0.30
C MET A 44 4.47 4.91 1.57
N VAL A 45 3.19 4.53 1.46
CA VAL A 45 2.39 4.11 2.63
C VAL A 45 3.05 2.92 3.34
N ALA A 46 3.45 1.89 2.58
CA ALA A 46 4.15 0.73 3.13
C ALA A 46 5.48 1.13 3.78
N GLN A 47 6.26 2.01 3.14
CA GLN A 47 7.53 2.49 3.67
C GLN A 47 7.37 3.26 4.98
N ARG A 48 6.39 4.16 5.07
CA ARG A 48 6.11 4.92 6.30
C ARG A 48 5.74 3.97 7.44
N PHE A 49 4.90 2.97 7.17
CA PHE A 49 4.58 1.96 8.16
C PHE A 49 5.81 1.14 8.58
N SER A 50 6.62 0.64 7.64
CA SER A 50 7.82 -0.14 8.01
C SER A 50 8.84 0.69 8.79
N ASN A 51 9.03 1.96 8.45
CA ASN A 51 9.94 2.86 9.16
C ASN A 51 9.51 3.12 10.60
N ARG A 52 8.21 3.18 10.87
CA ARG A 52 7.68 3.38 12.22
C ARG A 52 8.04 2.24 13.17
N TYR A 53 8.22 1.03 12.63
CA TYR A 53 8.57 -0.17 13.39
C TYR A 53 9.97 -0.68 13.06
N ASP A 54 10.83 0.17 12.49
CA ASP A 54 12.23 -0.19 12.27
C ASP A 54 12.97 -0.20 13.61
N GLY A 55 13.56 -1.35 13.96
CA GLY A 55 14.23 -1.53 15.25
C GLY A 55 13.30 -1.75 16.45
N GLU A 56 11.98 -1.78 16.27
CA GLU A 56 11.00 -2.03 17.33
C GLU A 56 10.13 -3.26 17.04
N PRO A 57 9.72 -4.04 18.06
CA PRO A 57 8.81 -5.16 17.87
C PRO A 57 7.42 -4.67 17.46
N LEU A 58 6.96 -5.08 16.28
CA LEU A 58 5.60 -4.82 15.80
C LEU A 58 4.59 -5.67 16.60
N PRO A 59 3.62 -5.07 17.33
CA PRO A 59 2.58 -5.82 18.02
C PRO A 59 1.70 -6.60 17.05
N VAL A 60 1.29 -7.82 17.43
CA VAL A 60 0.49 -8.72 16.58
C VAL A 60 -0.85 -8.09 16.19
N ASP A 61 -1.51 -7.38 17.11
CA ASP A 61 -2.78 -6.71 16.85
C ASP A 61 -2.61 -5.58 15.83
N THR A 62 -1.55 -4.79 15.96
CA THR A 62 -1.18 -3.74 15.00
C THR A 62 -0.84 -4.34 13.63
N ALA A 63 -0.07 -5.43 13.57
CA ALA A 63 0.25 -6.12 12.31
C ALA A 63 -1.02 -6.57 11.58
N THR A 64 -1.97 -7.15 12.32
CA THR A 64 -3.25 -7.63 11.79
C THR A 64 -4.12 -6.49 11.30
N ALA A 65 -4.24 -5.42 12.09
CA ALA A 65 -5.01 -4.23 11.73
C ALA A 65 -4.43 -3.54 10.49
N ALA A 66 -3.11 -3.30 10.46
CA ALA A 66 -2.42 -2.67 9.35
C ALA A 66 -2.57 -3.48 8.06
N LEU A 67 -2.46 -4.81 8.13
CA LEU A 67 -2.61 -5.67 6.95
C LEU A 67 -4.03 -5.58 6.39
N LYS A 68 -5.05 -5.57 7.26
CA LYS A 68 -6.45 -5.44 6.87
C LYS A 68 -6.75 -4.08 6.25
N GLU A 69 -6.29 -2.99 6.88
CA GLU A 69 -6.42 -1.63 6.35
C GLU A 69 -5.74 -1.50 4.99
N PHE A 70 -4.53 -2.05 4.86
CA PHE A 70 -3.78 -1.96 3.63
C PHE A 70 -4.41 -2.78 2.51
N ALA A 71 -4.91 -3.98 2.79
CA ALA A 71 -5.66 -4.78 1.83
C ALA A 71 -6.93 -4.05 1.36
N ALA A 72 -7.65 -3.37 2.24
CA ALA A 72 -8.80 -2.56 1.87
C ALA A 72 -8.42 -1.37 0.97
N LEU A 73 -7.28 -0.71 1.27
CA LEU A 73 -6.75 0.36 0.42
C LEU A 73 -6.40 -0.13 -0.98
N LEU A 74 -5.76 -1.30 -1.10
CA LEU A 74 -5.41 -1.90 -2.39
C LEU A 74 -6.64 -2.29 -3.23
N ARG A 75 -7.70 -2.78 -2.59
CA ARG A 75 -8.96 -3.07 -3.28
C ARG A 75 -9.59 -1.79 -3.83
N ARG A 76 -9.68 -0.73 -3.01
CA ARG A 76 -10.13 0.60 -3.47
C ARG A 76 -9.28 1.13 -4.62
N ALA A 77 -7.96 0.96 -4.55
CA ALA A 77 -7.04 1.37 -5.60
C ALA A 77 -7.27 0.62 -6.92
N SER A 78 -7.58 -0.68 -6.83
CA SER A 78 -7.91 -1.51 -8.01
C SER A 78 -9.21 -1.04 -8.67
N ASP A 79 -10.22 -0.67 -7.87
CA ASP A 79 -11.52 -0.21 -8.39
C ASP A 79 -11.45 1.17 -9.08
N LEU A 80 -10.44 1.98 -8.73
CA LEU A 80 -10.27 3.36 -9.20
C LEU A 80 -9.26 3.52 -10.35
N ALA A 81 -8.43 2.50 -10.62
CA ALA A 81 -7.36 2.54 -11.63
C ALA A 81 -7.86 2.87 -13.06
N ASP A 82 -9.15 2.65 -13.35
CA ASP A 82 -9.76 2.90 -14.68
C ASP A 82 -10.97 3.86 -14.62
N LYS A 83 -11.08 4.67 -13.56
CA LYS A 83 -12.18 5.63 -13.37
C LYS A 83 -11.81 7.04 -13.84
N ASP A 84 -12.79 7.95 -13.72
CA ASP A 84 -12.63 9.37 -14.05
C ASP A 84 -11.38 10.00 -13.39
N ALA A 85 -10.71 10.89 -14.12
CA ALA A 85 -9.43 11.49 -13.73
C ALA A 85 -9.53 12.33 -12.43
N GLU A 86 -10.67 12.96 -12.15
CA GLU A 86 -10.87 13.72 -10.91
C GLU A 86 -10.93 12.79 -9.70
N LEU A 87 -11.64 11.66 -9.84
CA LEU A 87 -11.70 10.64 -8.79
C LEU A 87 -10.33 10.02 -8.53
N GLN A 88 -9.56 9.75 -9.58
CA GLN A 88 -8.19 9.25 -9.45
C GLN A 88 -7.31 10.26 -8.71
N LEU A 89 -7.32 11.53 -9.10
CA LEU A 89 -6.50 12.56 -8.46
C LEU A 89 -6.85 12.74 -6.98
N ARG A 90 -8.14 12.76 -6.64
CA ARG A 90 -8.59 12.82 -5.25
C ARG A 90 -8.09 11.64 -4.44
N PHE A 91 -8.13 10.44 -5.01
CA PHE A 91 -7.64 9.23 -4.36
C PHE A 91 -6.11 9.22 -4.20
N LEU A 92 -5.35 9.69 -5.19
CA LEU A 92 -3.90 9.85 -5.08
C LEU A 92 -3.55 10.82 -3.94
N ASN A 93 -4.27 11.93 -3.81
CA ASN A 93 -4.09 12.88 -2.72
C ASN A 93 -4.42 12.27 -1.34
N GLU A 94 -5.46 11.42 -1.25
CA GLU A 94 -5.79 10.66 -0.03
C GLU A 94 -4.63 9.73 0.36
N ILE A 95 -4.11 8.93 -0.58
CA ILE A 95 -3.01 7.98 -0.31
C ILE A 95 -1.73 8.71 0.12
N ALA A 96 -1.46 9.88 -0.48
CA ALA A 96 -0.24 10.63 -0.22
C ALA A 96 -0.04 10.96 1.27
N THR A 97 -1.14 11.19 2.00
CA THR A 97 -1.15 11.57 3.42
C THR A 97 -1.60 10.44 4.37
N LEU A 98 -2.02 9.29 3.84
CA LEU A 98 -2.54 8.18 4.64
C LEU A 98 -1.42 7.45 5.39
N ASP A 99 -1.61 7.23 6.69
CA ASP A 99 -0.77 6.33 7.49
C ASP A 99 -1.59 5.16 8.02
N LEU A 100 -1.07 3.95 7.86
CA LEU A 100 -1.69 2.75 8.42
C LEU A 100 -1.69 2.79 9.95
N THR A 101 -2.79 2.30 10.53
CA THR A 101 -3.07 2.20 11.97
C THR A 101 -2.93 3.52 12.72
N THR A 102 -3.35 4.62 12.11
CA THR A 102 -3.71 5.85 12.84
C THR A 102 -5.20 5.83 13.14
N ALA A 103 -5.56 5.27 14.30
CA ALA A 103 -6.86 5.44 14.94
C ALA A 103 -6.65 5.99 16.35
#